data_AF-A0A6C0CRS5-F1
#
_entry.id   AF-A0A6C0CRS5-F1
#
_cell.length_a   1.000
_cell.length_b   1.000
_cell.length_c   1.000
_cell.angle_alpha   90.00
_cell.angle_beta   90.00
_cell.angle_gamma   90.00
#
_symmetry.space_group_name_H-M   'P 1'
#
loop_
_entity.id
_entity.type
_entity.pdbx_description
1 polymer ?
#
loop_
_entity_poly.entity_id
_entity_poly.type
_entity_poly.pdbx_seq_one_letter_code
_entity_poly.pdbx_strand_id
1 'polypeptide(L)'
;MELPGYIFKILEHEFQQMQVEWLKKIADRYSLELEELKETCLESLNIISNQTTKIEVIRKTKPRKTAIIYERCKARIWNRGLGGQCSRKHLANETLCSQHLKEFNEHQKLRHGWYEEQPPMTVFNGKNKTLYK
;
A
#
# COMPACT_ATOMS: atom_id res chain seq x y z
N MET A 1 -18.92 9.74 12.74
CA MET A 1 -20.31 9.87 12.23
C MET A 1 -20.68 8.50 11.73
N GLU A 2 -21.47 7.75 12.50
CA GLU A 2 -21.86 6.39 12.13
C GLU A 2 -22.94 6.46 11.04
N LEU A 3 -22.79 5.64 10.00
CA LEU A 3 -23.81 5.57 8.94
C LEU A 3 -25.10 4.96 9.51
N PRO A 4 -26.26 5.60 9.30
CA PRO A 4 -27.54 5.03 9.72
C PRO A 4 -27.77 3.65 9.11
N GLY A 5 -28.07 2.66 9.96
CA GLY A 5 -28.23 1.26 9.54
C GLY A 5 -29.30 1.01 8.47
N TYR A 6 -30.26 1.92 8.29
CA TYR A 6 -31.28 1.81 7.24
C TYR A 6 -30.68 1.93 5.83
N ILE A 7 -29.57 2.65 5.66
CA ILE A 7 -28.92 2.82 4.35
C ILE A 7 -28.38 1.47 3.87
N PHE A 8 -27.78 0.69 4.76
CA PHE A 8 -27.29 -0.65 4.42
C PHE A 8 -28.43 -1.59 4.02
N LYS A 9 -29.58 -1.53 4.69
CA LYS A 9 -30.76 -2.33 4.33
C LYS A 9 -31.30 -1.98 2.94
N ILE A 10 -31.31 -0.70 2.58
CA ILE A 10 -31.73 -0.26 1.23
C ILE A 10 -30.75 -0.78 0.18
N LEU A 11 -29.45 -0.63 0.41
CA LEU A 11 -28.42 -1.11 -0.52
C LEU A 11 -28.44 -2.63 -0.68
N GLU A 12 -28.67 -3.37 0.41
CA GLU A 12 -28.79 -4.83 0.39
C GLU A 12 -30.00 -5.28 -0.43
N HIS A 13 -31.14 -4.61 -0.28
CA HIS A 13 -32.34 -4.88 -1.06
C HIS A 13 -32.13 -4.62 -2.56
N GLU A 14 -31.56 -3.47 -2.93
CA GLU A 14 -31.23 -3.15 -4.33
C GLU A 14 -30.28 -4.19 -4.94
N PHE A 15 -29.27 -4.62 -4.16
CA PHE A 15 -28.34 -5.64 -4.60
C PHE A 15 -29.01 -6.99 -4.85
N GLN A 16 -29.93 -7.41 -3.97
CA GLN A 16 -30.71 -8.64 -4.16
C GLN A 16 -31.59 -8.57 -5.41
N GLN A 17 -32.21 -7.42 -5.67
CA GLN A 17 -33.00 -7.23 -6.91
C GLN A 17 -32.13 -7.38 -8.16
N MET A 18 -30.95 -6.75 -8.17
CA MET A 18 -30.00 -6.88 -9.27
C MET A 18 -29.55 -8.33 -9.50
N GLN A 19 -29.29 -9.08 -8.42
CA GLN A 19 -28.92 -10.51 -8.51
C GLN A 19 -30.03 -11.35 -9.13
N VAL A 20 -31.28 -11.15 -8.72
CA VAL A 20 -32.43 -11.88 -9.26
C VAL A 20 -32.63 -11.59 -10.74
N GLU A 21 -32.50 -10.33 -11.16
CA GLU A 21 -32.59 -9.96 -12.58
C GLU A 21 -31.48 -10.62 -13.43
N TRP A 22 -30.26 -10.68 -12.90
CA TRP A 22 -29.16 -11.35 -13.56
C TRP A 22 -29.40 -12.84 -13.70
N LEU A 23 -29.86 -13.51 -12.64
CA LEU A 23 -30.18 -14.94 -12.66
C LEU A 23 -31.28 -15.25 -13.67
N LYS A 24 -32.33 -14.41 -13.77
CA LYS A 24 -33.35 -14.54 -14.81
C LYS A 24 -32.76 -14.47 -16.22
N LYS A 25 -31.92 -13.46 -16.50
CA LYS A 25 -31.27 -13.32 -17.81
C LYS A 25 -30.39 -14.52 -18.18
N ILE A 26 -29.74 -15.13 -17.18
CA ILE A 26 -28.91 -16.33 -17.38
C ILE A 26 -29.82 -17.54 -17.62
N ALA A 27 -30.86 -17.72 -16.81
CA ALA A 27 -31.84 -18.80 -16.97
C ALA A 27 -32.46 -18.77 -18.38
N ASP A 28 -32.91 -17.60 -18.83
CA ASP A 28 -33.49 -17.40 -20.16
C ASP A 28 -32.49 -17.69 -21.29
N ARG A 29 -31.22 -17.32 -21.11
CA ARG A 29 -30.18 -17.52 -22.14
C ARG A 29 -29.78 -18.97 -22.32
N TYR A 30 -29.81 -19.76 -21.24
CA TYR A 30 -29.31 -21.13 -21.22
C TYR A 30 -30.44 -22.17 -21.06
N SER A 31 -31.70 -21.75 -21.05
CA SER A 31 -32.88 -22.61 -20.84
C SER A 31 -32.79 -23.43 -19.55
N LEU A 32 -32.35 -22.80 -18.47
CA LEU A 32 -32.20 -23.42 -17.15
C LEU A 32 -33.39 -23.06 -16.25
N GLU A 33 -33.74 -23.93 -15.32
CA GLU A 33 -34.72 -23.59 -14.30
C GLU A 33 -34.15 -22.58 -13.29
N LEU A 34 -34.91 -21.52 -13.02
CA LEU A 34 -34.48 -20.42 -12.16
C LEU A 34 -34.23 -20.87 -10.71
N GLU A 35 -34.98 -21.87 -10.25
CA GLU A 35 -34.92 -22.40 -8.89
C GLU A 35 -33.62 -23.17 -8.63
N GLU A 36 -33.18 -23.99 -9.59
CA GLU A 36 -31.90 -24.71 -9.52
C GLU A 36 -30.70 -23.75 -9.54
N LEU A 37 -30.81 -22.65 -10.31
CA LEU A 37 -29.83 -21.58 -10.37
C LEU A 37 -29.72 -20.81 -9.04
N LYS A 38 -30.84 -20.57 -8.35
CA LYS A 38 -30.84 -19.90 -7.04
C LYS A 38 -30.10 -20.73 -6.00
N GLU A 39 -30.39 -22.02 -5.91
CA GLU A 39 -29.75 -22.93 -4.95
C GLU A 39 -28.23 -23.00 -5.17
N THR A 40 -27.81 -23.24 -6.42
CA THR A 40 -26.38 -23.30 -6.78
C THR A 40 -25.64 -21.98 -6.51
N CYS A 41 -26.29 -20.85 -6.74
CA CYS A 41 -25.71 -19.53 -6.52
C CYS A 41 -25.56 -19.23 -5.02
N LEU A 42 -26.55 -19.59 -4.20
CA LEU A 42 -26.49 -19.43 -2.73
C LEU A 42 -25.37 -20.27 -2.11
N GLU A 43 -25.19 -21.51 -2.58
CA GLU A 43 -24.07 -22.37 -2.15
C GLU A 43 -22.72 -21.74 -2.50
N SER A 44 -22.59 -21.22 -3.72
CA SER A 44 -21.37 -20.54 -4.18
C SER A 44 -21.06 -19.27 -3.37
N LEU A 45 -22.08 -18.48 -3.00
CA LEU A 45 -21.92 -17.28 -2.18
C LEU A 45 -21.49 -17.60 -0.74
N ASN A 46 -22.03 -18.68 -0.15
CA ASN A 46 -21.62 -19.16 1.17
C ASN A 46 -20.13 -19.57 1.20
N ILE A 47 -19.64 -20.18 0.13
CA ILE A 47 -18.22 -20.55 -0.01
C ILE A 47 -17.34 -19.28 -0.05
N ILE A 48 -17.75 -18.25 -0.78
CA ILE A 48 -17.00 -16.98 -0.89
C ILE A 48 -17.00 -16.22 0.43
N SER A 49 -18.11 -16.19 1.16
CA SER A 49 -18.21 -15.58 2.51
C SER A 49 -17.22 -16.21 3.50
N ASN A 50 -17.08 -17.54 3.45
CA ASN A 50 -16.17 -18.27 4.33
C ASN A 50 -14.70 -18.13 3.92
N GLN A 51 -14.45 -17.73 2.67
CA GLN A 51 -13.12 -17.40 2.14
C GLN A 51 -12.92 -15.88 2.11
N THR A 52 -13.07 -15.21 3.26
CA THR A 52 -12.65 -13.81 3.40
C THR A 52 -11.13 -13.72 3.33
N THR A 53 -10.60 -13.78 2.11
CA THR A 53 -9.22 -13.41 1.84
C THR A 53 -9.10 -11.92 2.09
N LYS A 54 -8.22 -11.52 3.02
CA LYS A 54 -7.86 -10.11 3.19
C LYS A 54 -7.30 -9.62 1.86
N ILE A 55 -8.09 -8.82 1.14
CA ILE A 55 -7.61 -8.13 -0.05
C ILE A 55 -6.70 -7.00 0.42
N GLU A 56 -5.39 -7.28 0.47
CA GLU A 56 -4.39 -6.25 0.70
C GLU A 56 -4.24 -5.42 -0.58
N VAL A 57 -4.89 -4.25 -0.61
CA VAL A 57 -4.72 -3.28 -1.70
C VAL A 57 -3.35 -2.61 -1.55
N ILE A 58 -2.31 -3.25 -2.07
CA ILE A 58 -0.96 -2.67 -2.12
C ILE A 58 -0.87 -1.71 -3.30
N ARG A 59 -0.99 -0.39 -3.03
CA ARG A 59 -0.70 0.64 -4.04
C ARG A 59 0.78 0.59 -4.44
N LYS A 60 1.08 0.03 -5.62
CA LYS A 60 2.40 0.09 -6.23
C LYS A 60 2.70 1.54 -6.66
N THR A 61 3.38 2.29 -5.81
CA THR A 61 3.87 3.63 -6.15
C THR A 61 5.18 3.51 -6.91
N LYS A 62 5.29 4.17 -8.07
CA LYS A 62 6.58 4.25 -8.79
C LYS A 62 7.57 5.03 -7.91
N PRO A 63 8.81 4.53 -7.72
CA PRO A 63 9.83 5.29 -7.02
C PRO A 63 10.10 6.58 -7.79
N ARG A 64 9.82 7.73 -7.16
CA ARG A 64 10.16 9.02 -7.74
C ARG A 64 11.68 9.18 -7.66
N LYS A 65 12.39 9.08 -8.78
CA LYS A 65 13.76 9.58 -8.89
C LYS A 65 13.72 11.07 -8.61
N THR A 66 14.08 11.45 -7.39
CA THR A 66 14.14 12.85 -6.99
C THR A 66 15.55 13.31 -7.32
N ALA A 67 15.67 14.37 -8.13
CA ALA A 67 16.95 15.03 -8.33
C ALA A 67 17.51 15.47 -6.97
N ILE A 68 18.83 15.39 -6.80
CA ILE A 68 19.49 15.88 -5.59
C ILE A 68 19.17 17.37 -5.48
N ILE A 69 18.59 17.78 -4.36
CA ILE A 69 18.34 19.19 -4.08
C ILE A 69 19.53 19.70 -3.27
N TYR A 70 20.32 20.58 -3.87
CA TYR A 70 21.57 21.09 -3.27
C TYR A 70 21.37 21.73 -1.91
N GLU A 71 20.27 22.44 -1.69
CA GLU A 71 19.96 23.10 -0.40
C GLU A 71 19.58 22.12 0.73
N ARG A 72 19.43 20.83 0.43
CA ARG A 72 18.99 19.82 1.39
C ARG A 72 20.15 19.02 1.95
N CYS A 73 19.94 18.52 3.15
CA CYS A 73 20.85 17.62 3.82
C CYS A 73 21.16 16.40 2.94
N LYS A 74 22.45 16.08 2.80
CA LYS A 74 22.94 14.96 1.98
C LYS A 74 22.80 13.58 2.64
N ALA A 75 22.25 13.51 3.85
CA ALA A 75 21.97 12.23 4.51
C ALA A 75 20.86 11.46 3.80
N ARG A 76 21.05 10.15 3.65
CA ARG A 76 19.99 9.23 3.24
C ARG A 76 19.04 9.00 4.42
N ILE A 77 17.75 8.90 4.13
CA ILE A 77 16.70 8.55 5.10
C ILE A 77 15.92 7.34 4.62
N TRP A 78 15.28 6.64 5.56
CA TRP A 78 14.32 5.59 5.22
C TRP A 78 13.06 6.20 4.61
N ASN A 79 12.74 5.78 3.39
CA ASN A 79 11.57 6.23 2.64
C ASN A 79 10.79 5.01 2.14
N ARG A 80 10.16 4.27 3.07
CA ARG A 80 9.45 3.00 2.77
C ARG A 80 10.33 1.99 2.03
N GLY A 81 11.63 2.01 2.34
CA GLY A 81 12.63 1.20 1.68
C GLY A 81 12.81 1.48 0.18
N LEU A 82 12.75 2.74 -0.22
CA LEU A 82 13.32 3.20 -1.50
C LEU A 82 14.56 4.08 -1.30
N GLY A 83 14.82 4.45 -0.04
CA GLY A 83 15.71 5.56 0.28
C GLY A 83 15.16 6.92 -0.17
N GLY A 84 15.62 7.96 0.51
CA GLY A 84 15.31 9.34 0.15
C GLY A 84 16.39 10.27 0.65
N GLN A 85 16.50 11.44 0.04
CA GLN A 85 17.28 12.54 0.58
C GLN A 85 16.52 13.12 1.78
N CYS A 86 17.22 13.45 2.86
CA CYS A 86 16.61 14.17 3.98
C CYS A 86 15.90 15.44 3.47
N SER A 87 14.67 15.69 3.92
CA SER A 87 13.86 16.84 3.48
C SER A 87 14.30 18.17 4.10
N ARG A 88 15.12 18.14 5.16
CA ARG A 88 15.59 19.33 5.88
C ARG A 88 16.71 20.03 5.10
N LYS A 89 16.82 21.35 5.26
CA LYS A 89 17.97 22.12 4.75
C LYS A 89 19.26 21.74 5.49
N HIS A 90 20.38 21.79 4.79
CA HIS A 90 21.68 21.70 5.46
C HIS A 90 21.98 22.99 6.22
N LEU A 91 22.86 22.94 7.21
CA LEU A 91 23.31 24.14 7.92
C LEU A 91 24.24 24.98 7.01
N ALA A 92 24.40 26.27 7.33
CA ALA A 92 25.30 27.13 6.58
C ALA A 92 26.73 26.56 6.65
N ASN A 93 27.38 26.41 5.49
CA ASN A 93 28.71 25.80 5.31
C ASN A 93 28.82 24.29 5.63
N GLU A 94 27.71 23.63 5.92
CA GLU A 94 27.67 22.19 6.20
C GLU A 94 26.92 21.44 5.10
N THR A 95 27.15 20.12 5.00
CA THR A 95 26.42 19.24 4.07
C THR A 95 25.21 18.56 4.71
N LEU A 96 25.09 18.66 6.04
CA LEU A 96 24.09 17.97 6.86
C LEU A 96 23.17 18.96 7.58
N CYS A 97 21.98 18.48 7.96
CA CYS A 97 21.11 19.21 8.88
C CYS A 97 21.55 18.97 10.33
N SER A 98 21.09 19.79 11.27
CA SER A 98 21.47 19.71 12.69
C SER A 98 21.36 18.30 13.30
N GLN A 99 20.30 17.56 12.94
CA GLN A 99 20.08 16.20 13.42
C GLN A 99 21.14 15.22 12.89
N HIS A 100 21.39 15.21 11.58
CA HIS A 100 22.34 14.27 10.99
C HIS A 100 23.80 14.68 11.24
N LEU A 101 24.07 15.98 11.46
CA LEU A 101 25.38 16.44 11.91
C LEU A 101 25.67 15.93 13.32
N LYS A 102 24.69 16.00 14.24
CA LYS A 102 24.80 15.44 15.59
C LYS A 102 25.04 13.92 15.54
N GLU A 103 24.23 13.20 14.75
CA GLU A 103 24.38 11.76 14.55
C GLU A 103 25.76 11.39 14.00
N PHE A 104 26.24 12.15 13.00
CA PHE A 104 27.56 11.96 12.43
C PHE A 104 28.67 12.23 13.46
N ASN A 105 28.55 13.27 14.27
CA ASN A 105 29.55 13.56 15.31
C ASN A 105 29.57 12.49 16.41
N GLU A 106 28.41 11.95 16.80
CA GLU A 106 28.28 10.91 17.83
C GLU A 106 28.81 9.55 17.37
N HIS A 107 28.51 9.16 16.13
CA HIS A 107 28.79 7.81 15.64
C HIS A 107 29.89 7.73 14.59
N GLN A 108 30.40 8.88 14.14
CA GLN A 108 31.33 9.03 13.02
C GLN A 108 30.80 8.39 11.72
N LYS A 109 29.47 8.19 11.62
CA LYS A 109 28.78 7.59 10.47
C LYS A 109 27.30 7.93 10.50
N LEU A 110 26.69 8.00 9.31
CA LEU A 110 25.25 8.11 9.15
C LEU A 110 24.62 6.71 9.15
N ARG A 111 23.53 6.54 9.91
CA ARG A 111 22.80 5.27 10.05
C ARG A 111 22.37 4.70 8.72
N HIS A 112 21.97 5.53 7.76
CA HIS A 112 21.57 5.09 6.42
C HIS A 112 22.59 5.48 5.34
N GLY A 113 23.75 6.00 5.73
CA GLY A 113 24.78 6.49 4.82
C GLY A 113 24.41 7.79 4.10
N TRP A 114 25.22 8.13 3.11
CA TRP A 114 25.03 9.30 2.27
C TRP A 114 24.01 9.01 1.16
N TYR A 115 23.30 10.04 0.70
CA TYR A 115 22.32 9.91 -0.37
C TYR A 115 22.95 9.65 -1.74
N GLU A 116 24.17 10.17 -1.97
CA GLU A 116 24.92 10.03 -3.23
C GLU A 116 25.67 8.69 -3.31
N GLU A 117 25.94 8.06 -2.18
CA GLU A 117 26.73 6.82 -2.10
C GLU A 117 25.86 5.57 -2.01
N GLN A 118 26.46 4.40 -2.21
CA GLN A 118 25.77 3.13 -2.00
C GLN A 118 25.29 2.99 -0.54
N PRO A 119 24.07 2.48 -0.30
CA PRO A 119 23.57 2.27 1.06
C PRO A 119 24.47 1.30 1.84
N PRO A 120 24.76 1.57 3.12
CA PRO A 120 25.56 0.67 3.94
C PRO A 120 24.85 -0.67 4.17
N MET A 121 25.57 -1.77 3.93
CA MET A 121 25.06 -3.14 4.06
C MET A 121 24.67 -3.52 5.49
N THR A 122 25.26 -2.85 6.49
CA THR A 122 25.16 -3.17 7.92
C THR A 122 23.83 -2.79 8.57
N VAL A 123 23.04 -1.94 7.92
CA VAL A 123 21.80 -1.37 8.50
C VAL A 123 20.63 -2.35 8.42
N PHE A 124 20.75 -3.37 7.57
CA PHE A 124 19.65 -4.27 7.25
C PHE A 124 20.07 -5.70 7.61
N ASN A 125 19.49 -6.26 8.68
CA ASN A 125 19.72 -7.62 9.21
C ASN A 125 19.32 -8.72 8.20
N GLY A 126 19.99 -8.81 7.05
CA GLY A 126 19.96 -9.91 6.07
C GLY A 126 18.62 -10.22 5.37
N LYS A 127 17.47 -9.77 5.90
CA LYS A 127 16.12 -10.19 5.49
C LYS A 127 15.43 -9.26 4.51
N ASN A 128 15.92 -8.02 4.34
CA ASN A 128 15.33 -7.04 3.42
C ASN A 128 16.35 -6.63 2.34
N LYS A 129 16.60 -7.54 1.38
CA LYS A 129 17.52 -7.31 0.24
C LYS A 129 17.00 -6.33 -0.82
N THR A 130 15.77 -5.84 -0.72
CA THR A 130 15.07 -5.19 -1.85
C THR A 130 14.84 -3.70 -1.74
N LEU A 131 15.48 -2.99 -0.80
CA LEU A 131 15.01 -1.65 -0.42
C LEU A 131 15.87 -0.43 -0.80
N TYR A 132 16.76 -0.59 -1.79
CA TYR A 132 17.36 0.54 -2.50
C TYR A 132 17.63 0.08 -3.95
N LYS A 133 16.69 0.37 -4.84
CA LYS A 133 16.84 0.16 -6.29
C LYS A 133 17.16 1.48 -6.97
#